data_AF-A0A836RXM8-F1
#
_entry.id   AF-A0A836RXM8-F1
#
_cell.length_a   1.000
_cell.length_b   1.000
_cell.length_c   1.000
_cell.angle_alpha   90.00
_cell.angle_beta   90.00
_cell.angle_gamma   90.00
#
_symmetry.space_group_name_H-M   'P 1'
#
loop_
_entity.id
_entity.type
_entity.pdbx_description
1 polymer ?
#
loop_
_entity_poly.entity_id
_entity_poly.type
_entity_poly.pdbx_seq_one_letter_code
_entity_poly.pdbx_strand_id
1 'polypeptide(L)'
;DMMSWDWGKQIHPSTVSGKTLIWIGGTWHWTEWQTKPYYTDLQTGEQRPLTAEEVKKYFYYTLFAAGDPGNEPVTLSQPFVWMIASNAGKDNPKYDELRDVYQMLAFLLVVKASDPDLNAIHSIISAHLPVRKAAEQLISDKAWVEKLANLEVELSPEVKNAIADIVKATVNEINIEFLASTSKMLAYTRLTPMHPQYPQLASIFADAVDKVLRGEMMPEEAVNYIISKIKADPELAKAVEIQGEIPKDWQFP
;
A
#
# COMPACT_ATOMS: atom_id res chain seq x y z
N ASP A 1 -13.08 -19.34 6.29
CA ASP A 1 -13.24 -18.07 5.59
C ASP A 1 -11.93 -17.32 5.64
N MET A 2 -11.31 -17.00 4.50
CA MET A 2 -10.05 -16.25 4.45
C MET A 2 -10.24 -14.78 4.87
N MET A 3 -11.44 -14.22 4.69
CA MET A 3 -11.76 -12.84 5.10
C MET A 3 -11.81 -12.67 6.62
N SER A 4 -11.90 -13.77 7.37
CA SER A 4 -11.83 -13.78 8.84
C SER A 4 -10.45 -14.17 9.37
N TRP A 5 -9.45 -14.36 8.51
CA TRP A 5 -8.12 -14.77 8.94
C TRP A 5 -7.35 -13.61 9.56
N ASP A 6 -6.62 -13.92 10.63
CA ASP A 6 -5.70 -12.97 11.25
C ASP A 6 -4.42 -12.85 10.42
N TRP A 7 -4.00 -11.60 10.18
CA TRP A 7 -2.81 -11.28 9.39
C TRP A 7 -1.54 -11.93 9.93
N GLY A 8 -1.29 -11.80 11.23
CA GLY A 8 -0.04 -12.25 11.86
C GLY A 8 -0.04 -13.74 12.22
N LYS A 9 -1.21 -14.34 12.45
CA LYS A 9 -1.32 -15.74 12.90
C LYS A 9 -1.61 -16.72 11.78
N GLN A 10 -2.21 -16.26 10.68
CA GLN A 10 -2.71 -17.14 9.62
C GLN A 10 -2.20 -16.73 8.25
N ILE A 11 -2.43 -15.48 7.84
CA ILE A 11 -2.16 -15.03 6.47
C ILE A 11 -0.66 -15.02 6.19
N HIS A 12 0.13 -14.23 6.94
CA HIS A 12 1.58 -14.18 6.72
C HIS A 12 2.26 -15.53 6.93
N PRO A 13 1.98 -16.30 8.01
CA PRO A 13 2.57 -17.62 8.19
C PRO A 13 2.26 -18.58 7.03
N SER A 14 1.05 -18.55 6.47
CA SER A 14 0.70 -19.41 5.32
C SER A 14 1.48 -19.01 4.07
N THR A 15 1.62 -17.70 3.81
CA THR A 15 2.38 -17.17 2.67
C THR A 15 3.86 -17.52 2.77
N VAL A 16 4.52 -17.19 3.88
CA VAL A 16 5.98 -17.41 4.03
C VAL A 16 6.37 -18.87 4.19
N SER A 17 5.42 -19.74 4.57
CA SER A 17 5.65 -21.20 4.67
C SER A 17 5.35 -21.94 3.36
N GLY A 18 5.10 -21.24 2.25
CA GLY A 18 4.88 -21.85 0.94
C GLY A 18 3.54 -22.58 0.79
N LYS A 19 2.54 -22.29 1.64
CA LYS A 19 1.17 -22.83 1.50
C LYS A 19 0.34 -22.09 0.45
N THR A 20 0.90 -21.00 -0.09
CA THR A 20 0.27 -20.12 -1.07
C THR A 20 1.20 -19.98 -2.28
N LEU A 21 0.68 -20.22 -3.49
CA LEU A 21 1.44 -20.04 -4.73
C LEU A 21 1.51 -18.57 -5.16
N ILE A 22 0.40 -17.85 -5.05
CA ILE A 22 0.28 -16.44 -5.46
C ILE A 22 -0.21 -15.62 -4.28
N TRP A 23 0.53 -14.57 -3.95
CA TRP A 23 0.20 -13.64 -2.88
C TRP A 23 -0.07 -12.25 -3.43
N ILE A 24 -1.19 -11.66 -3.02
CA ILE A 24 -1.58 -10.29 -3.34
C ILE A 24 -1.41 -9.46 -2.08
N GLY A 25 -0.47 -8.52 -2.09
CA GLY A 25 -0.23 -7.68 -0.93
C GLY A 25 0.62 -6.46 -1.24
N GLY A 26 0.76 -5.60 -0.24
CA GLY A 26 1.59 -4.40 -0.34
C GLY A 26 3.09 -4.67 -0.33
N THR A 27 3.85 -3.71 -0.83
CA THR A 27 5.32 -3.78 -0.87
C THR A 27 5.95 -3.79 0.52
N TRP A 28 5.27 -3.21 1.53
CA TRP A 28 5.74 -3.20 2.91
C TRP A 28 5.91 -4.62 3.49
N HIS A 29 5.16 -5.62 2.97
CA HIS A 29 5.31 -7.01 3.40
C HIS A 29 6.72 -7.55 3.14
N TRP A 30 7.43 -7.04 2.13
CA TRP A 30 8.79 -7.47 1.80
C TRP A 30 9.75 -7.33 2.98
N THR A 31 9.72 -6.21 3.70
CA THR A 31 10.51 -5.98 4.91
C THR A 31 9.80 -6.43 6.18
N GLU A 32 8.47 -6.46 6.20
CA GLU A 32 7.72 -7.01 7.33
C GLU A 32 8.07 -8.47 7.58
N TRP A 33 8.16 -9.29 6.53
CA TRP A 33 8.59 -10.68 6.62
C TRP A 33 10.03 -10.86 7.10
N GLN A 34 10.85 -9.81 7.02
CA GLN A 34 12.23 -9.79 7.52
C GLN A 34 12.33 -9.33 8.98
N THR A 35 11.26 -8.75 9.53
CA THR A 35 11.26 -8.18 10.89
C THR A 35 10.30 -8.90 11.84
N LYS A 36 9.35 -9.67 11.32
CA LYS A 36 8.33 -10.37 12.10
C LYS A 36 8.50 -11.89 12.02
N PRO A 37 8.31 -12.62 13.14
CA PRO A 37 8.53 -14.06 13.20
C PRO A 37 7.35 -14.86 12.62
N TYR A 38 7.09 -14.72 11.32
CA TYR A 38 5.99 -15.42 10.65
C TYR A 38 6.38 -16.79 10.10
N TYR A 39 7.67 -17.00 9.81
CA TYR A 39 8.16 -18.25 9.23
C TYR A 39 8.52 -19.24 10.33
N THR A 40 8.05 -20.48 10.22
CA THR A 40 8.47 -21.59 11.08
C THR A 40 9.63 -22.32 10.44
N ASP A 41 10.79 -22.29 11.08
CA ASP A 41 11.98 -22.99 10.61
C ASP A 41 11.77 -24.51 10.63
N LEU A 42 11.96 -25.16 9.48
CA LEU A 42 11.71 -26.60 9.36
C LEU A 42 12.74 -27.47 10.11
N GLN A 43 13.91 -26.93 10.43
CA GLN A 43 14.96 -27.66 11.17
C GLN A 43 14.75 -27.55 12.68
N THR A 44 14.41 -26.35 13.18
CA THR A 44 14.29 -26.10 14.62
C THR A 44 12.84 -26.15 15.13
N GLY A 45 11.86 -25.95 14.26
CA GLY A 45 10.45 -25.78 14.62
C GLY A 45 10.10 -24.41 15.21
N GLU A 46 11.07 -23.49 15.30
CA GLU A 46 10.88 -22.16 15.91
C GLU A 46 10.39 -21.13 14.90
N GLN A 47 9.60 -20.16 15.37
CA GLN A 47 9.19 -19.02 14.57
C GLN A 47 10.30 -17.97 14.52
N ARG A 48 10.64 -17.52 13.31
CA ARG A 48 11.64 -16.47 13.06
C ARG A 48 11.29 -15.64 11.83
N PRO A 49 11.86 -14.43 11.69
CA PRO A 49 11.79 -13.70 10.43
C PRO A 49 12.56 -14.43 9.32
N LEU A 50 12.20 -14.13 8.09
CA LEU A 50 13.03 -14.48 6.94
C LEU A 50 14.23 -13.53 6.85
N THR A 51 15.34 -14.02 6.32
CA THR A 51 16.44 -13.16 5.86
C THR A 51 16.09 -12.50 4.53
N ALA A 52 16.77 -11.40 4.17
CA ALA A 52 16.57 -10.76 2.87
C ALA A 52 16.86 -11.74 1.71
N GLU A 53 17.87 -12.59 1.86
CA GLU A 53 18.26 -13.64 0.93
C GLU A 53 17.17 -14.69 0.77
N GLU A 54 16.53 -15.11 1.87
CA GLU A 54 15.38 -16.02 1.83
C GLU A 54 14.19 -15.36 1.14
N VAL A 55 13.88 -14.10 1.42
CA VAL A 55 12.78 -13.39 0.74
C VAL A 55 13.06 -13.33 -0.78
N LYS A 56 14.27 -12.93 -1.19
CA LYS A 56 14.67 -12.90 -2.61
C LYS A 56 14.63 -14.28 -3.28
N LYS A 57 14.92 -15.34 -2.53
CA LYS A 57 14.89 -16.72 -3.02
C LYS A 57 13.47 -17.28 -3.14
N TYR A 58 12.60 -16.96 -2.19
CA TYR A 58 11.26 -17.55 -2.08
C TYR A 58 10.22 -16.80 -2.92
N PHE A 59 10.41 -15.49 -3.12
CA PHE A 59 9.42 -14.65 -3.76
C PHE A 59 9.91 -14.05 -5.07
N TYR A 60 9.00 -14.07 -6.04
CA TYR A 60 9.05 -13.21 -7.22
C TYR A 60 7.94 -12.16 -7.09
N TYR A 61 8.17 -10.97 -7.64
CA TYR A 61 7.19 -9.88 -7.66
C TYR A 61 6.93 -9.43 -9.09
N THR A 62 5.68 -9.11 -9.39
CA THR A 62 5.22 -8.69 -10.71
C THR A 62 4.00 -7.79 -10.58
N LEU A 63 3.68 -7.07 -11.65
CA LEU A 63 2.39 -6.41 -11.80
C LEU A 63 1.25 -7.44 -11.83
N PHE A 64 0.04 -7.02 -11.44
CA PHE A 64 -1.15 -7.82 -11.68
C PHE A 64 -1.34 -8.03 -13.18
N ALA A 65 -1.57 -9.28 -13.58
CA ALA A 65 -1.91 -9.57 -14.96
C ALA A 65 -3.18 -8.80 -15.37
N ALA A 66 -3.23 -8.38 -16.63
CA ALA A 66 -4.43 -7.80 -17.18
C ALA A 66 -5.58 -8.83 -17.19
N GLY A 67 -6.82 -8.35 -17.08
CA GLY A 67 -8.00 -9.22 -17.11
C GLY A 67 -8.16 -9.96 -18.45
N ASP A 68 -7.75 -9.33 -19.55
CA ASP A 68 -7.83 -9.89 -20.90
C ASP A 68 -6.46 -9.93 -21.60
N PRO A 69 -6.22 -10.91 -22.48
CA PRO A 69 -5.01 -10.96 -23.30
C PRO A 69 -4.80 -9.69 -24.13
N GLY A 70 -3.58 -9.14 -24.09
CA GLY A 70 -3.19 -7.95 -24.86
C GLY A 70 -3.44 -6.62 -24.15
N ASN A 71 -4.12 -6.60 -23.01
CA ASN A 71 -4.31 -5.40 -22.20
C ASN A 71 -3.11 -5.12 -21.27
N GLU A 72 -3.03 -3.88 -20.78
CA GLU A 72 -1.98 -3.47 -19.83
C GLU A 72 -2.26 -3.99 -18.41
N PRO A 73 -1.22 -4.31 -17.64
CA PRO A 73 -1.34 -4.54 -16.20
C PRO A 73 -1.99 -3.34 -15.49
N VAL A 74 -2.79 -3.62 -14.47
CA VAL A 74 -3.43 -2.58 -13.67
C VAL A 74 -3.31 -2.87 -12.17
N THR A 75 -2.86 -1.87 -11.42
CA THR A 75 -2.84 -1.91 -9.97
C THR A 75 -3.68 -0.76 -9.42
N LEU A 76 -4.52 -1.04 -8.42
CA LEU A 76 -5.16 0.01 -7.65
C LEU A 76 -4.23 0.43 -6.51
N SER A 77 -3.97 1.72 -6.35
CA SER A 77 -3.25 2.24 -5.18
C SER A 77 -4.06 3.31 -4.46
N GLN A 78 -3.95 3.28 -3.14
CA GLN A 78 -4.49 4.28 -2.24
C GLN A 78 -3.30 5.01 -1.60
N PRO A 79 -2.87 6.16 -2.17
CA PRO A 79 -1.76 6.90 -1.60
C PRO A 79 -2.17 7.47 -0.23
N PHE A 80 -1.27 7.34 0.74
CA PHE A 80 -1.37 8.14 1.95
C PHE A 80 -1.00 9.58 1.62
N VAL A 81 -1.89 10.51 1.99
CA VAL A 81 -1.73 11.93 1.70
C VAL A 81 -1.69 12.74 2.99
N TRP A 82 -0.79 13.71 3.05
CA TRP A 82 -0.77 14.70 4.09
C TRP A 82 -1.87 15.75 3.81
N MET A 83 -2.70 16.01 4.82
CA MET A 83 -3.73 17.05 4.75
C MET A 83 -3.55 18.04 5.90
N ILE A 84 -3.82 19.31 5.64
CA ILE A 84 -3.82 20.35 6.67
C ILE A 84 -5.24 20.50 7.17
N ALA A 85 -5.45 20.25 8.46
CA ALA A 85 -6.75 20.48 9.08
C ALA A 85 -7.08 21.98 9.06
N SER A 86 -8.31 22.33 8.69
CA SER A 86 -8.77 23.72 8.62
C SER A 86 -8.74 24.46 9.97
N ASN A 87 -8.64 23.70 11.06
CA ASN A 87 -8.55 24.14 12.44
C ASN A 87 -7.17 23.84 13.08
N ALA A 88 -6.11 23.68 12.28
CA ALA A 88 -4.75 23.49 12.77
C ALA A 88 -4.37 24.60 13.77
N GLY A 89 -3.96 24.23 14.98
CA GLY A 89 -3.60 25.17 16.05
C GLY A 89 -4.75 25.64 16.94
N LYS A 90 -5.99 25.13 16.76
CA LYS A 90 -7.18 25.53 17.54
C LYS A 90 -7.05 25.39 19.07
N ASP A 91 -6.14 24.54 19.53
CA ASP A 91 -5.93 24.31 20.96
C ASP A 91 -5.03 25.40 21.60
N ASN A 92 -4.45 26.31 20.79
CA ASN A 92 -3.75 27.48 21.30
C ASN A 92 -4.78 28.55 21.72
N PRO A 93 -4.69 29.12 22.94
CA PRO A 93 -5.57 30.21 23.38
C PRO A 93 -5.57 31.46 22.49
N LYS A 94 -4.53 31.66 21.67
CA LYS A 94 -4.38 32.75 20.70
C LYS A 94 -4.71 32.32 19.26
N TYR A 95 -5.44 31.22 19.06
CA TYR A 95 -5.72 30.68 17.74
C TYR A 95 -6.29 31.73 16.77
N ASP A 96 -7.25 32.55 17.23
CA ASP A 96 -7.88 33.56 16.37
C ASP A 96 -6.89 34.60 15.83
N GLU A 97 -5.85 34.94 16.62
CA GLU A 97 -4.78 35.87 16.21
C GLU A 97 -3.69 35.18 15.36
N LEU A 98 -3.46 33.88 15.60
CA LEU A 98 -2.33 33.13 15.03
C LEU A 98 -2.73 32.14 13.94
N ARG A 99 -4.00 32.11 13.53
CA ARG A 99 -4.55 31.12 12.60
C ARG A 99 -3.72 31.00 11.32
N ASP A 100 -3.40 32.13 10.70
CA ASP A 100 -2.62 32.13 9.45
C ASP A 100 -1.18 31.65 9.66
N VAL A 101 -0.59 31.97 10.81
CA VAL A 101 0.74 31.46 11.19
C VAL A 101 0.72 29.95 11.34
N TYR A 102 -0.30 29.39 12.00
CA TYR A 102 -0.45 27.94 12.14
C TYR A 102 -0.68 27.24 10.82
N GLN A 103 -1.52 27.79 9.96
CA GLN A 103 -1.75 27.25 8.61
C GLN A 103 -0.47 27.28 7.77
N MET A 104 0.29 28.37 7.83
CA MET A 104 1.59 28.48 7.14
C MET A 104 2.62 27.48 7.68
N LEU A 105 2.72 27.32 9.01
CA LEU A 105 3.62 26.33 9.61
C LEU A 105 3.24 24.91 9.22
N ALA A 106 1.95 24.56 9.27
CA ALA A 106 1.47 23.25 8.82
C ALA A 106 1.79 23.01 7.34
N PHE A 107 1.63 24.03 6.49
CA PHE A 107 2.01 23.96 5.08
C PHE A 107 3.51 23.70 4.90
N LEU A 108 4.37 24.45 5.60
CA LEU A 108 5.83 24.26 5.53
C LEU A 108 6.24 22.86 6.01
N LEU A 109 5.59 22.31 7.04
CA LEU A 109 5.84 20.94 7.49
C LEU A 109 5.49 19.91 6.41
N VAL A 110 4.34 20.06 5.75
CA VAL A 110 3.94 19.16 4.64
C VAL A 110 4.89 19.28 3.46
N VAL A 111 5.32 20.49 3.10
CA VAL A 111 6.31 20.71 2.04
C VAL A 111 7.62 20.01 2.38
N LYS A 112 8.15 20.23 3.59
CA LYS A 112 9.40 19.59 4.05
C LYS A 112 9.26 18.07 4.08
N ALA A 113 8.18 17.54 4.63
CA ALA A 113 7.91 16.09 4.68
C ALA A 113 7.80 15.46 3.28
N SER A 114 7.58 16.27 2.25
CA SER A 114 7.54 15.86 0.85
C SER A 114 8.87 16.02 0.13
N ASP A 115 9.94 16.44 0.80
CA ASP A 115 11.26 16.54 0.19
C ASP A 115 11.73 15.17 -0.33
N PRO A 116 12.45 15.12 -1.47
CA PRO A 116 12.85 13.86 -2.08
C PRO A 116 13.67 12.95 -1.17
N ASP A 117 14.56 13.52 -0.36
CA ASP A 117 15.43 12.79 0.57
C ASP A 117 14.61 12.18 1.71
N LEU A 118 13.73 12.94 2.36
CA LEU A 118 12.86 12.42 3.41
C LEU A 118 11.91 11.36 2.88
N ASN A 119 11.39 11.54 1.66
CA ASN A 119 10.55 10.52 1.03
C ASN A 119 11.34 9.25 0.71
N ALA A 120 12.57 9.36 0.17
CA ALA A 120 13.42 8.22 -0.11
C ALA A 120 13.82 7.47 1.18
N ILE A 121 14.19 8.21 2.24
CA ILE A 121 14.49 7.64 3.57
C ILE A 121 13.26 6.88 4.08
N HIS A 122 12.09 7.51 4.09
CA HIS A 122 10.85 6.87 4.53
C HIS A 122 10.54 5.61 3.74
N SER A 123 10.67 5.65 2.41
CA SER A 123 10.47 4.49 1.54
C SER A 123 11.39 3.33 1.87
N ILE A 124 12.67 3.59 2.10
CA ILE A 124 13.64 2.54 2.44
C ILE A 124 13.36 1.93 3.82
N ILE A 125 13.15 2.76 4.84
CA ILE A 125 12.99 2.28 6.22
C ILE A 125 11.65 1.59 6.48
N SER A 126 10.68 1.75 5.58
CA SER A 126 9.33 1.20 5.73
C SER A 126 8.87 0.28 4.58
N ALA A 127 9.69 0.17 3.53
CA ALA A 127 9.35 -0.50 2.26
C ALA A 127 8.07 -0.01 1.56
N HIS A 128 7.66 1.23 1.82
CA HIS A 128 6.61 1.90 1.05
C HIS A 128 7.19 2.52 -0.23
N LEU A 129 6.41 2.51 -1.30
CA LEU A 129 6.85 3.08 -2.57
C LEU A 129 6.97 4.61 -2.48
N PRO A 130 7.99 5.21 -3.13
CA PRO A 130 8.16 6.65 -3.17
C PRO A 130 7.03 7.30 -3.96
N VAL A 131 6.57 8.48 -3.50
CA VAL A 131 5.53 9.25 -4.20
C VAL A 131 6.12 10.32 -5.13
N ARG A 132 7.45 10.39 -5.25
CA ARG A 132 8.17 11.35 -6.10
C ARG A 132 9.22 10.65 -6.95
N LYS A 133 9.29 11.01 -8.23
CA LYS A 133 10.36 10.56 -9.16
C LYS A 133 11.77 10.88 -8.64
N ALA A 134 11.94 12.05 -8.00
CA ALA A 134 13.23 12.41 -7.42
C ALA A 134 13.64 11.49 -6.26
N ALA A 135 12.66 11.00 -5.46
CA ALA A 135 12.94 10.03 -4.41
C ALA A 135 13.29 8.65 -5.00
N GLU A 136 12.59 8.20 -6.05
CA GLU A 136 12.95 7.00 -6.81
C GLU A 136 14.40 7.06 -7.35
N GLN A 137 14.82 8.22 -7.86
CA GLN A 137 16.18 8.44 -8.33
C GLN A 137 17.21 8.30 -7.20
N LEU A 138 16.93 8.85 -6.01
CA LEU A 138 17.81 8.72 -4.84
C LEU A 138 17.91 7.27 -4.36
N ILE A 139 16.81 6.52 -4.34
CA ILE A 139 16.81 5.09 -3.99
C ILE A 139 17.69 4.28 -4.97
N SER A 140 17.74 4.70 -6.24
CA SER A 140 18.56 4.07 -7.27
C SER A 140 20.03 4.51 -7.26
N ASP A 141 20.38 5.55 -6.51
CA ASP A 141 21.75 6.08 -6.40
C ASP A 141 22.50 5.37 -5.27
N LYS A 142 23.42 4.47 -5.64
CA LYS A 142 24.23 3.70 -4.68
C LYS A 142 25.04 4.60 -3.74
N ALA A 143 25.56 5.73 -4.20
CA ALA A 143 26.36 6.63 -3.36
C ALA A 143 25.50 7.35 -2.33
N TRP A 144 24.27 7.71 -2.69
CA TRP A 144 23.31 8.28 -1.75
C TRP A 144 22.83 7.25 -0.72
N VAL A 145 22.54 6.02 -1.16
CA VAL A 145 22.17 4.92 -0.27
C VAL A 145 23.28 4.58 0.72
N GLU A 146 24.55 4.62 0.29
CA GLU A 146 25.70 4.42 1.19
C GLU A 146 25.80 5.53 2.25
N LYS A 147 25.54 6.79 1.89
CA LYS A 147 25.43 7.88 2.88
C LYS A 147 24.32 7.62 3.89
N LEU A 148 23.16 7.13 3.45
CA LEU A 148 22.07 6.77 4.37
C LEU A 148 22.48 5.62 5.29
N ALA A 149 23.15 4.58 4.78
CA ALA A 149 23.65 3.46 5.58
C ALA A 149 24.59 3.93 6.71
N ASN A 150 25.39 4.96 6.44
CA ASN A 150 26.31 5.58 7.40
C ASN A 150 25.66 6.72 8.22
N LEU A 151 24.37 7.00 8.05
CA LEU A 151 23.65 8.14 8.66
C LEU A 151 24.28 9.50 8.35
N GLU A 152 24.94 9.64 7.20
CA GLU A 152 25.57 10.86 6.66
C GLU A 152 24.57 11.73 5.87
N VAL A 153 23.29 11.65 6.23
CA VAL A 153 22.20 12.45 5.65
C VAL A 153 21.87 13.67 6.50
N GLU A 154 21.19 14.66 5.93
CA GLU A 154 20.81 15.91 6.61
C GLU A 154 19.61 15.72 7.56
N LEU A 155 19.86 15.03 8.66
CA LEU A 155 18.90 14.83 9.75
C LEU A 155 19.48 15.30 11.08
N SER A 156 18.61 15.65 12.04
CA SER A 156 19.07 15.97 13.38
C SER A 156 19.68 14.73 14.06
N PRO A 157 20.61 14.89 15.02
CA PRO A 157 21.18 13.76 15.75
C PRO A 157 20.12 12.88 16.42
N GLU A 158 19.04 13.48 16.94
CA GLU A 158 17.94 12.76 17.58
C GLU A 158 17.23 11.84 16.59
N VAL A 159 16.95 12.33 15.37
CA VAL A 159 16.31 11.52 14.33
C VAL A 159 17.25 10.42 13.87
N LYS A 160 18.53 10.71 13.65
CA LYS A 160 19.54 9.71 13.27
C LYS A 160 19.60 8.57 14.28
N ASN A 161 19.64 8.91 15.57
CA ASN A 161 19.63 7.93 16.65
C ASN A 161 18.32 7.11 16.67
N ALA A 162 17.18 7.74 16.44
CA ALA A 162 15.88 7.07 16.43
C ALA A 162 15.72 6.07 15.28
N ILE A 163 16.36 6.32 14.13
CA ILE A 163 16.24 5.45 12.94
C ILE A 163 17.44 4.50 12.75
N ALA A 164 18.49 4.59 13.57
CA ALA A 164 19.75 3.89 13.34
C ALA A 164 19.59 2.37 13.16
N ASP A 165 18.86 1.72 14.08
CA ASP A 165 18.63 0.27 14.01
C ASP A 165 17.73 -0.11 12.82
N ILE A 166 16.76 0.75 12.47
CA ILE A 166 15.88 0.53 11.32
C ILE A 166 16.68 0.65 10.03
N VAL A 167 17.49 1.69 9.89
CA VAL A 167 18.41 1.88 8.74
C VAL A 167 19.33 0.68 8.61
N LYS A 168 19.95 0.24 9.70
CA LYS A 168 20.82 -0.95 9.70
C LYS A 168 20.09 -2.22 9.24
N ALA A 169 18.82 -2.38 9.61
CA ALA A 169 18.02 -3.54 9.23
C ALA A 169 17.46 -3.47 7.80
N THR A 170 17.20 -2.27 7.29
CA THR A 170 16.44 -2.07 6.04
C THR A 170 17.31 -1.68 4.85
N VAL A 171 18.42 -0.97 5.07
CA VAL A 171 19.40 -0.62 4.02
C VAL A 171 20.25 -1.85 3.69
N ASN A 172 19.68 -2.72 2.88
CA ASN A 172 20.30 -3.92 2.31
C ASN A 172 20.13 -3.88 0.79
N GLU A 173 21.14 -4.28 0.02
CA GLU A 173 21.13 -4.29 -1.44
C GLU A 173 19.88 -4.96 -2.04
N ILE A 174 19.42 -6.08 -1.47
CA ILE A 174 18.22 -6.80 -1.89
C ILE A 174 16.96 -5.94 -1.73
N ASN A 175 16.84 -5.24 -0.60
CA ASN A 175 15.68 -4.40 -0.32
C ASN A 175 15.68 -3.13 -1.18
N ILE A 176 16.85 -2.56 -1.42
CA ILE A 176 17.02 -1.41 -2.31
C ILE A 176 16.71 -1.79 -3.76
N GLU A 177 17.21 -2.93 -4.23
CA GLU A 177 16.90 -3.47 -5.56
C GLU A 177 15.39 -3.71 -5.74
N PHE A 178 14.75 -4.31 -4.73
CA PHE A 178 13.30 -4.51 -4.70
C PHE A 178 12.54 -3.19 -4.79
N LEU A 179 12.87 -2.20 -3.96
CA LEU A 179 12.20 -0.91 -3.95
C LEU A 179 12.41 -0.13 -5.25
N ALA A 180 13.63 -0.08 -5.78
CA ALA A 180 13.92 0.57 -7.05
C ALA A 180 13.16 -0.07 -8.22
N SER A 181 13.02 -1.40 -8.21
CA SER A 181 12.31 -2.14 -9.26
C SER A 181 10.80 -1.96 -9.16
N THR A 182 10.23 -2.06 -7.96
CA THR A 182 8.79 -1.91 -7.72
C THR A 182 8.32 -0.45 -7.81
N SER A 183 9.18 0.54 -7.57
CA SER A 183 8.84 1.96 -7.78
C SER A 183 8.42 2.24 -9.22
N LYS A 184 9.06 1.58 -10.20
CA LYS A 184 8.72 1.71 -11.63
C LYS A 184 7.32 1.16 -11.95
N MET A 185 6.81 0.25 -11.11
CA MET A 185 5.47 -0.33 -11.27
C MET A 185 4.35 0.68 -11.00
N LEU A 186 4.64 1.81 -10.33
CA LEU A 186 3.68 2.90 -10.12
C LEU A 186 3.16 3.51 -11.44
N ALA A 187 3.87 3.33 -12.56
CA ALA A 187 3.38 3.75 -13.87
C ALA A 187 2.07 3.04 -14.29
N TYR A 188 1.81 1.85 -13.74
CA TYR A 188 0.63 1.02 -14.00
C TYR A 188 -0.48 1.22 -12.94
N THR A 189 -0.26 2.13 -12.00
CA THR A 189 -1.22 2.39 -10.93
C THR A 189 -2.37 3.27 -11.44
N ARG A 190 -3.57 2.99 -10.90
CA ARG A 190 -4.74 3.86 -10.94
C ARG A 190 -5.17 4.19 -9.52
N LEU A 191 -5.78 5.37 -9.35
CA LEU A 191 -6.32 5.80 -8.07
C LEU A 191 -7.78 5.39 -7.95
N THR A 192 -8.21 5.15 -6.72
CA THR A 192 -9.64 5.03 -6.42
C THR A 192 -10.38 6.33 -6.76
N PRO A 193 -11.65 6.25 -7.18
CA PRO A 193 -12.50 7.43 -7.34
C PRO A 193 -12.49 8.33 -6.10
N MET A 194 -12.21 9.63 -6.29
CA MET A 194 -12.22 10.65 -5.24
C MET A 194 -13.65 11.17 -5.03
N HIS A 195 -14.55 10.29 -4.57
CA HIS A 195 -15.95 10.64 -4.30
C HIS A 195 -16.34 10.28 -2.85
N PRO A 196 -17.05 11.15 -2.10
CA PRO A 196 -17.43 10.87 -0.72
C PRO A 196 -18.21 9.57 -0.52
N GLN A 197 -18.96 9.14 -1.54
CA GLN A 197 -19.75 7.90 -1.50
C GLN A 197 -19.02 6.68 -2.10
N TYR A 198 -17.80 6.85 -2.62
CA TYR A 198 -17.02 5.72 -3.14
C TYR A 198 -16.84 4.60 -2.10
N PRO A 199 -16.58 4.87 -0.80
CA PRO A 199 -16.48 3.80 0.20
C PRO A 199 -17.75 2.96 0.31
N GLN A 200 -18.93 3.60 0.18
CA GLN A 200 -20.20 2.91 0.22
C GLN A 200 -20.40 2.02 -1.01
N LEU A 201 -20.06 2.54 -2.20
CA LEU A 201 -20.08 1.77 -3.45
C LEU A 201 -19.11 0.58 -3.41
N ALA A 202 -17.88 0.79 -2.92
CA ALA A 202 -16.86 -0.24 -2.79
C ALA A 202 -17.31 -1.37 -1.84
N SER A 203 -18.02 -1.04 -0.76
CA SER A 203 -18.60 -2.02 0.17
C SER A 203 -19.65 -2.91 -0.53
N ILE A 204 -20.53 -2.31 -1.36
CA ILE A 204 -21.51 -3.06 -2.15
C ILE A 204 -20.81 -4.02 -3.13
N PHE A 205 -19.74 -3.57 -3.79
CA PHE A 205 -18.95 -4.43 -4.68
C PHE A 205 -18.27 -5.58 -3.94
N ALA A 206 -17.63 -5.29 -2.80
CA ALA A 206 -16.96 -6.31 -1.99
C ALA A 206 -17.94 -7.40 -1.52
N ASP A 207 -19.13 -7.00 -1.04
CA ASP A 207 -20.18 -7.94 -0.61
C ASP A 207 -20.72 -8.78 -1.77
N ALA A 208 -20.92 -8.19 -2.95
CA ALA A 208 -21.36 -8.93 -4.13
C ALA A 208 -20.31 -9.96 -4.58
N VAL A 209 -19.03 -9.58 -4.61
CA VAL A 209 -17.93 -10.49 -4.96
C VAL A 209 -17.80 -11.61 -3.93
N ASP A 210 -17.88 -11.31 -2.63
CA ASP A 210 -17.81 -12.32 -1.56
C ASP A 210 -18.93 -13.38 -1.72
N LYS A 211 -20.17 -12.95 -2.00
CA LYS A 211 -21.29 -13.87 -2.25
C LYS A 211 -21.08 -14.76 -3.47
N VAL A 212 -20.54 -14.22 -4.55
CA VAL A 212 -20.19 -15.01 -5.73
C VAL A 212 -19.11 -16.04 -5.40
N LEU A 213 -18.05 -15.63 -4.71
CA LEU A 213 -16.95 -16.51 -4.32
C LEU A 213 -17.38 -17.64 -3.38
N ARG A 214 -18.44 -17.42 -2.59
CA ARG A 214 -19.05 -18.45 -1.71
C ARG A 214 -20.06 -19.34 -2.44
N GLY A 215 -20.40 -19.05 -3.69
CA GLY A 215 -21.46 -19.73 -4.42
C GLY A 215 -22.87 -19.41 -3.91
N GLU A 216 -23.03 -18.31 -3.17
CA GLU A 216 -24.33 -17.83 -2.68
C GLU A 216 -25.12 -17.09 -3.77
N MET A 217 -24.42 -16.55 -4.78
CA MET A 217 -25.00 -15.88 -5.94
C MET A 217 -24.24 -16.25 -7.21
N MET A 218 -24.94 -16.32 -8.34
CA MET A 218 -24.30 -16.34 -9.66
C MET A 218 -23.81 -14.94 -10.04
N PRO A 219 -22.78 -14.81 -10.92
CA PRO A 219 -22.25 -13.51 -11.35
C PRO A 219 -23.33 -12.52 -11.84
N GLU A 220 -24.29 -12.99 -12.65
CA GLU A 220 -25.39 -12.17 -13.14
C GLU A 220 -26.31 -11.67 -12.00
N GLU A 221 -26.60 -12.53 -11.02
CA GLU A 221 -27.37 -12.17 -9.83
C GLU A 221 -26.63 -11.13 -8.99
N ALA A 222 -25.31 -11.24 -8.88
CA ALA A 222 -24.47 -10.27 -8.19
C ALA A 222 -24.50 -8.88 -8.84
N VAL A 223 -24.49 -8.80 -10.18
CA VAL A 223 -24.62 -7.52 -10.88
C VAL A 223 -25.99 -6.90 -10.61
N ASN A 224 -27.06 -7.68 -10.70
CA ASN A 224 -28.40 -7.20 -10.38
C ASN A 224 -28.54 -6.78 -8.91
N TYR A 225 -27.89 -7.50 -8.00
CA TYR A 225 -27.80 -7.15 -6.59
C TYR A 225 -27.14 -5.79 -6.40
N ILE A 226 -25.97 -5.55 -7.02
CA ILE A 226 -25.28 -4.26 -7.00
C ILE A 226 -26.21 -3.13 -7.48
N ILE A 227 -26.84 -3.31 -8.65
CA ILE A 227 -27.76 -2.32 -9.23
C ILE A 227 -28.92 -2.01 -8.27
N SER A 228 -29.50 -3.05 -7.65
CA SER A 228 -30.59 -2.90 -6.70
C SER A 228 -30.17 -2.10 -5.46
N LYS A 229 -28.95 -2.35 -4.94
CA LYS A 229 -28.41 -1.62 -3.77
C LYS A 229 -28.13 -0.16 -4.09
N ILE A 230 -27.57 0.13 -5.26
CA ILE A 230 -27.36 1.52 -5.73
C ILE A 230 -28.70 2.26 -5.84
N LYS A 231 -29.72 1.64 -6.45
CA LYS A 231 -31.04 2.27 -6.64
C LYS A 231 -31.83 2.43 -5.34
N ALA A 232 -31.65 1.52 -4.38
CA ALA A 232 -32.34 1.56 -3.10
C ALA A 232 -31.79 2.65 -2.16
N ASP A 233 -30.55 3.09 -2.35
CA ASP A 233 -29.95 4.18 -1.59
C ASP A 233 -30.18 5.53 -2.31
N PRO A 234 -30.93 6.47 -1.70
CA PRO A 234 -31.25 7.76 -2.35
C PRO A 234 -30.05 8.63 -2.68
N GLU A 235 -28.94 8.49 -1.95
CA GLU A 235 -27.75 9.31 -2.11
C GLU A 235 -26.85 8.71 -3.19
N LEU A 236 -26.68 7.39 -3.24
CA LEU A 236 -25.98 6.71 -4.34
C LEU A 236 -26.76 6.84 -5.65
N ALA A 237 -28.08 6.70 -5.64
CA ALA A 237 -28.90 6.77 -6.85
C ALA A 237 -28.79 8.13 -7.57
N LYS A 238 -28.49 9.21 -6.83
CA LYS A 238 -28.26 10.55 -7.42
C LYS A 238 -26.85 10.73 -7.97
N ALA A 239 -25.88 10.02 -7.43
CA ALA A 239 -24.46 10.25 -7.69
C ALA A 239 -23.81 9.21 -8.62
N VAL A 240 -24.49 8.09 -8.84
CA VAL A 240 -24.00 6.99 -9.68
C VAL A 240 -24.82 6.92 -10.96
N GLU A 241 -24.14 7.01 -12.10
CA GLU A 241 -24.68 6.64 -13.40
C GLU A 241 -24.25 5.21 -13.73
N ILE A 242 -25.21 4.35 -14.08
CA ILE A 242 -24.94 2.96 -14.46
C ILE A 242 -24.83 2.91 -15.99
N GLN A 243 -23.65 2.57 -16.50
CA GLN A 243 -23.37 2.45 -17.93
C GLN A 243 -23.00 1.00 -18.29
N GLY A 244 -23.48 0.52 -19.45
CA GLY A 244 -23.20 -0.81 -19.98
C GLY A 244 -24.31 -1.85 -19.78
N GLU A 245 -24.14 -3.02 -20.40
CA GLU A 245 -25.00 -4.20 -20.23
C GLU A 245 -24.20 -5.33 -19.59
N ILE A 246 -24.90 -6.27 -18.91
CA ILE A 246 -24.27 -7.48 -18.39
C ILE A 246 -23.71 -8.29 -19.58
N PRO A 247 -22.40 -8.63 -19.61
CA PRO A 247 -21.83 -9.44 -20.67
C PRO A 247 -22.56 -10.79 -20.75
N LYS A 248 -23.14 -11.11 -21.90
CA LYS A 248 -23.94 -12.34 -22.11
C LYS A 248 -23.09 -13.56 -22.47
N ASP A 249 -21.84 -13.32 -22.82
CA ASP A 249 -20.85 -14.27 -23.32
C ASP A 249 -19.77 -14.60 -22.28
N TRP A 250 -19.89 -14.09 -21.05
CA TRP A 250 -18.94 -14.39 -19.98
C TRP A 250 -19.06 -15.86 -19.56
N GLN A 251 -17.98 -16.63 -19.77
CA GLN A 251 -17.86 -18.00 -19.30
C GLN A 251 -16.75 -18.06 -18.25
N PHE A 252 -17.07 -18.58 -17.08
CA PHE A 252 -16.07 -18.93 -16.07
C PHE A 252 -15.37 -20.23 -16.54
N PRO A 253 -14.03 -20.30 -16.58
CA PRO A 253 -13.32 -21.52 -16.93
C PRO A 253 -13.50 -22.63 -15.88
#